data_AF-A0ABD3N6H1-F1
#
_entry.id   AF-A0ABD3N6H1-F1
#
_cell.length_a   1.000
_cell.length_b   1.000
_cell.length_c   1.000
_cell.angle_alpha   90.00
_cell.angle_beta   90.00
_cell.angle_gamma   90.00
#
_symmetry.space_group_name_H-M   'P 1'
#
loop_
_entity.id
_entity.type
_entity.pdbx_description
1 polymer ?
#
loop_
_entity_poly.entity_id
_entity_poly.type
_entity_poly.pdbx_seq_one_letter_code
_entity_poly.pdbx_strand_id
1 'polypeptide(L)'
;MLAMGFPRGWRFAFDDPQQLVHSVRRVLPPGSMAGLKITSPPQSDVVATGEGRGMGSGGRKHNSLESAFANVPHPTAEGSTRLIEEFLGHVGWSGCASMPDHFLVGMPYCAEFSNVVLFGTIVACMRMPSSAAAAAAITDGETFFVVKHDEDALLAISKSAGIPEVRPIEIIGPELAWGGCILYERKACCRRDRRSVIRNIDRATPVETWVAPDLRFEEVVDMPDGTRLPRLTVFSRGYKFVFAVRASTAPGESGRKRYGVYASCTILQGIGPDTEVNLKPGELIDLGVFSPLRDEDRKSLPSFIVKNYVHNLRPGRWAIVAGDDYAVYDLSDDLSGDLHPVASERVLSYVHKRKKGTHATVHARLDPAGSVHLLFGVRYSGNWTEYEGGMQQLVPIFCGREVEVTTDSRQHGLGKKDDAGAKYLQSIGVFQTDDIVESSVQLARMFDAEGIDRFNRSHIERCGQVVACLEKRARNLRKMFADIRPQSDGISLLDSALQNLSKLSQVLEER
;
A
#
# COMPACT_ATOMS: atom_id res chain seq x y z
N MET A 1 -31.26 7.86 -20.79
CA MET A 1 -32.27 8.68 -20.07
C MET A 1 -31.72 10.09 -19.88
N LEU A 2 -32.54 11.10 -19.58
CA LEU A 2 -32.06 12.45 -19.25
C LEU A 2 -31.42 12.44 -17.87
N ALA A 3 -30.23 13.03 -17.71
CA ALA A 3 -29.62 13.18 -16.39
C ALA A 3 -30.27 14.37 -15.68
N MET A 4 -31.26 14.11 -14.82
CA MET A 4 -31.90 15.15 -14.01
C MET A 4 -30.87 15.83 -13.08
N GLY A 5 -31.06 17.11 -12.80
CA GLY A 5 -30.08 17.96 -12.10
C GLY A 5 -28.96 18.48 -13.02
N PHE A 6 -28.54 17.73 -14.04
CA PHE A 6 -27.53 18.17 -15.00
C PHE A 6 -28.12 19.16 -16.04
N PRO A 7 -27.28 20.00 -16.69
CA PRO A 7 -27.72 20.89 -17.75
C PRO A 7 -28.47 20.18 -18.89
N ARG A 8 -29.29 20.93 -19.63
CA ARG A 8 -30.08 20.38 -20.73
C ARG A 8 -29.20 19.65 -21.74
N GLY A 9 -29.61 18.43 -22.11
CA GLY A 9 -28.92 17.60 -23.10
C GLY A 9 -28.00 16.53 -22.51
N TRP A 10 -27.70 16.60 -21.21
CA TRP A 10 -27.00 15.53 -20.50
C TRP A 10 -27.87 14.27 -20.36
N ARG A 11 -27.22 13.12 -20.51
CA ARG A 11 -27.88 11.80 -20.50
C ARG A 11 -27.15 10.85 -19.58
N PHE A 12 -27.85 9.84 -19.08
CA PHE A 12 -27.23 8.72 -18.38
C PHE A 12 -27.73 7.37 -18.92
N ALA A 13 -26.90 6.35 -18.75
CA ALA A 13 -27.18 4.95 -19.07
C ALA A 13 -26.45 4.02 -18.09
N PHE A 14 -26.92 2.78 -17.97
CA PHE A 14 -26.19 1.70 -17.30
C PHE A 14 -25.70 0.70 -18.37
N ASP A 15 -24.53 0.11 -18.16
CA ASP A 15 -23.94 -0.88 -19.08
C ASP A 15 -24.74 -2.20 -19.13
N ASP A 16 -25.48 -2.53 -18.06
CA ASP A 16 -26.42 -3.64 -18.03
C ASP A 16 -27.88 -3.15 -18.05
N PRO A 17 -28.66 -3.44 -19.11
CA PRO A 17 -30.08 -3.08 -19.20
C PRO A 17 -30.96 -3.68 -18.09
N GLN A 18 -30.54 -4.77 -17.43
CA GLN A 18 -31.31 -5.38 -16.33
C GLN A 18 -31.24 -4.54 -15.05
N GLN A 19 -30.13 -3.82 -14.81
CA GLN A 19 -30.02 -2.85 -13.70
C GLN A 19 -31.01 -1.68 -13.87
N LEU A 20 -31.38 -1.38 -15.12
CA LEU A 20 -32.36 -0.35 -15.49
C LEU A 20 -33.80 -0.74 -15.14
N VAL A 21 -34.13 -2.03 -15.24
CA VAL A 21 -35.46 -2.56 -14.88
C VAL A 21 -35.61 -2.65 -13.36
N HIS A 22 -34.51 -2.83 -12.64
CA HIS A 22 -34.49 -2.78 -11.18
C HIS A 22 -34.57 -1.35 -10.64
N SER A 23 -33.84 -0.38 -11.20
CA SER A 23 -33.81 1.01 -10.71
C SER A 23 -35.16 1.76 -10.77
N VAL A 24 -36.03 1.43 -11.72
CA VAL A 24 -37.36 2.08 -11.87
C VAL A 24 -38.41 1.49 -10.91
N ARG A 25 -38.15 0.32 -10.30
CA ARG A 25 -39.16 -0.38 -9.46
C ARG A 25 -38.68 -0.87 -8.09
N ARG A 26 -37.38 -0.93 -7.78
CA ARG A 26 -36.82 -1.23 -6.44
C ARG A 26 -35.45 -0.58 -6.25
N VAL A 27 -35.15 -0.22 -5.01
CA VAL A 27 -33.85 0.28 -4.53
C VAL A 27 -32.73 -0.64 -5.01
N LEU A 28 -31.79 -0.12 -5.82
CA LEU A 28 -30.61 -0.85 -6.25
C LEU A 28 -29.75 -1.23 -5.03
N PRO A 29 -29.11 -2.41 -4.98
CA PRO A 29 -28.11 -2.71 -3.97
C PRO A 29 -26.96 -1.67 -4.03
N PRO A 30 -26.52 -1.10 -2.88
CA PRO A 30 -25.43 -0.14 -2.87
C PRO A 30 -24.08 -0.86 -3.05
N GLY A 31 -23.25 -0.38 -3.98
CA GLY A 31 -21.95 -0.96 -4.33
C GLY A 31 -21.59 -0.96 -5.82
N SER A 32 -22.40 -0.37 -6.70
CA SER A 32 -22.05 -0.31 -8.13
C SER A 32 -22.63 0.92 -8.82
N MET A 33 -21.89 2.04 -8.76
CA MET A 33 -21.84 2.93 -9.93
C MET A 33 -21.15 2.24 -11.13
N ALA A 34 -20.69 0.99 -10.97
CA ALA A 34 -20.13 0.21 -12.07
C ALA A 34 -21.20 0.05 -13.16
N GLY A 35 -20.84 0.56 -14.34
CA GLY A 35 -21.72 0.61 -15.50
C GLY A 35 -22.50 1.92 -15.65
N LEU A 36 -22.55 2.83 -14.66
CA LEU A 36 -23.16 4.14 -14.84
C LEU A 36 -22.29 4.98 -15.79
N LYS A 37 -22.87 5.34 -16.94
CA LYS A 37 -22.26 6.22 -17.94
C LYS A 37 -23.08 7.50 -18.05
N ILE A 38 -22.47 8.62 -17.69
CA ILE A 38 -23.04 9.95 -17.87
C ILE A 38 -22.45 10.53 -19.16
N THR A 39 -23.29 11.05 -20.04
CA THR A 39 -22.89 11.59 -21.35
C THR A 39 -23.31 13.04 -21.43
N SER A 40 -22.35 13.94 -21.64
CA SER A 40 -22.61 15.35 -21.91
C SER A 40 -23.22 15.53 -23.32
N PRO A 41 -23.92 16.63 -23.60
CA PRO A 41 -24.30 16.97 -24.97
C PRO A 41 -23.06 17.22 -25.83
N PRO A 42 -23.11 16.98 -27.16
CA PRO A 42 -22.04 17.38 -28.05
C PRO A 42 -21.80 18.89 -27.94
N GLN A 43 -20.56 19.32 -27.67
CA GLN A 43 -20.20 20.73 -27.64
C GLN A 43 -20.44 21.32 -29.03
N SER A 44 -21.35 22.28 -29.12
CA SER A 44 -21.55 23.06 -30.33
C SER A 44 -20.75 24.35 -30.21
N ASP A 45 -19.51 24.39 -30.73
CA ASP A 45 -18.86 25.64 -31.10
C ASP A 45 -17.92 25.44 -32.31
N VAL A 46 -18.39 25.93 -33.47
CA VAL A 46 -17.69 26.78 -34.46
C VAL A 46 -16.14 26.73 -34.38
N VAL A 47 -15.37 26.20 -35.33
CA VAL A 47 -15.21 26.57 -36.75
C VAL A 47 -14.88 25.32 -37.57
N ALA A 48 -15.62 25.11 -38.66
CA ALA A 48 -15.24 24.16 -39.69
C ALA A 48 -14.00 24.67 -40.45
N THR A 49 -12.82 24.10 -40.16
CA THR A 49 -11.77 23.96 -41.16
C THR A 49 -11.71 22.49 -41.56
N GLY A 50 -11.83 22.28 -42.87
CA GLY A 50 -12.27 21.03 -43.47
C GLY A 50 -11.33 19.84 -43.32
N GLU A 51 -11.90 18.73 -43.76
CA GLU A 51 -11.29 17.43 -44.06
C GLU A 51 -11.17 16.44 -42.89
N GLY A 52 -12.15 15.52 -42.84
CA GLY A 52 -12.08 14.31 -42.03
C GLY A 52 -13.42 13.60 -41.91
N ARG A 53 -13.72 12.66 -42.83
CA ARG A 53 -14.87 11.75 -42.72
C ARG A 53 -14.63 10.73 -41.60
N GLY A 54 -15.59 10.60 -40.68
CA GLY A 54 -15.79 9.35 -39.93
C GLY A 54 -16.31 9.48 -38.49
N MET A 55 -17.63 9.32 -38.31
CA MET A 55 -18.33 8.79 -37.12
C MET A 55 -17.90 9.23 -35.71
N GLY A 56 -18.71 10.10 -35.09
CA GLY A 56 -18.66 10.33 -33.64
C GLY A 56 -19.50 11.51 -33.13
N SER A 57 -20.77 11.66 -33.54
CA SER A 57 -21.70 12.68 -33.00
C SER A 57 -22.20 12.39 -31.57
N GLY A 58 -21.43 11.67 -30.77
CA GLY A 58 -21.75 11.37 -29.38
C GLY A 58 -21.01 12.34 -28.47
N GLY A 59 -21.71 13.03 -27.58
CA GLY A 59 -21.05 13.87 -26.57
C GLY A 59 -20.13 13.08 -25.63
N ARG A 60 -19.38 13.79 -24.79
CA ARG A 60 -18.31 13.19 -23.96
C ARG A 60 -18.89 12.25 -22.91
N LYS A 61 -18.37 11.04 -22.84
CA LYS A 61 -18.74 10.02 -21.84
C LYS A 61 -17.89 10.19 -20.58
N HIS A 62 -18.55 10.11 -19.43
CA HIS A 62 -17.99 10.16 -18.09
C HIS A 62 -18.33 8.85 -17.38
N ASN A 63 -17.30 8.20 -16.84
CA ASN A 63 -17.43 6.89 -16.18
C ASN A 63 -17.59 7.01 -14.66
N SER A 64 -17.67 8.24 -14.13
CA SER A 64 -17.85 8.51 -12.71
C SER A 64 -18.66 9.79 -12.51
N LEU A 65 -19.30 9.93 -11.34
CA LEU A 65 -20.05 11.13 -10.99
C LEU A 65 -19.12 12.34 -10.86
N GLU A 66 -17.95 12.17 -10.26
CA GLU A 66 -16.92 13.19 -10.09
C GLU A 66 -16.48 13.76 -11.45
N SER A 67 -16.24 12.87 -12.43
CA SER A 67 -15.87 13.28 -13.78
C SER A 67 -16.98 14.05 -14.49
N ALA A 68 -18.23 13.58 -14.38
CA ALA A 68 -19.37 14.26 -14.99
C ALA A 68 -19.62 15.62 -14.33
N PHE A 69 -19.56 15.66 -13.01
CA PHE A 69 -19.76 16.84 -12.18
C PHE A 69 -18.71 17.91 -12.45
N ALA A 70 -17.44 17.52 -12.61
CA ALA A 70 -16.35 18.43 -12.98
C ALA A 70 -16.55 19.11 -14.35
N ASN A 71 -17.52 18.69 -15.17
CA ASN A 71 -17.82 19.26 -16.48
C ASN A 71 -19.16 20.02 -16.50
N VAL A 72 -19.76 20.25 -15.34
CA VAL A 72 -20.94 21.11 -15.16
C VAL A 72 -20.51 22.42 -14.49
N PRO A 73 -21.00 23.58 -14.95
CA PRO A 73 -20.80 24.83 -14.24
C PRO A 73 -21.54 24.83 -12.90
N HIS A 74 -20.82 25.11 -11.82
CA HIS A 74 -21.36 25.16 -10.46
C HIS A 74 -21.21 26.56 -9.88
N PRO A 75 -22.25 27.41 -9.93
CA PRO A 75 -22.15 28.78 -9.44
C PRO A 75 -22.09 28.85 -7.91
N THR A 76 -22.65 27.86 -7.20
CA THR A 76 -22.68 27.81 -5.73
C THR A 76 -22.54 26.37 -5.23
N ALA A 77 -22.01 26.22 -4.01
CA ALA A 77 -21.95 24.95 -3.30
C ALA A 77 -23.34 24.35 -3.06
N GLU A 78 -24.35 25.18 -2.79
CA GLU A 78 -25.73 24.74 -2.62
C GLU A 78 -26.33 24.21 -3.93
N GLY A 79 -26.06 24.88 -5.06
CA GLY A 79 -26.49 24.41 -6.37
C GLY A 79 -25.82 23.09 -6.75
N SER A 80 -24.55 22.93 -6.39
CA SER A 80 -23.78 21.69 -6.51
C SER A 80 -24.38 20.53 -5.71
N THR A 81 -24.64 20.73 -4.42
CA THR A 81 -25.23 19.71 -3.56
C THR A 81 -26.62 19.31 -4.04
N ARG A 82 -27.45 20.30 -4.41
CA ARG A 82 -28.80 20.07 -4.94
C ARG A 82 -28.78 19.29 -6.26
N LEU A 83 -27.83 19.59 -7.16
CA LEU A 83 -27.67 18.85 -8.40
C LEU A 83 -27.39 17.36 -8.13
N ILE A 84 -26.50 17.08 -7.17
CA ILE A 84 -26.14 15.71 -6.78
C ILE A 84 -27.35 14.99 -6.19
N GLU A 85 -28.07 15.62 -5.26
CA GLU A 85 -29.29 15.06 -4.66
C GLU A 85 -30.37 14.77 -5.70
N GLU A 86 -30.63 15.72 -6.61
CA GLU A 86 -31.62 15.57 -7.67
C GLU A 86 -31.23 14.45 -8.65
N PHE A 87 -29.95 14.36 -9.04
CA PHE A 87 -29.47 13.31 -9.93
C PHE A 87 -29.55 11.93 -9.27
N LEU A 88 -29.00 11.78 -8.06
CA LEU A 88 -28.98 10.50 -7.34
C LEU A 88 -30.39 10.03 -6.97
N GLY A 89 -31.26 10.96 -6.55
CA GLY A 89 -32.68 10.69 -6.35
C GLY A 89 -33.36 10.20 -7.64
N HIS A 90 -33.06 10.83 -8.78
CA HIS A 90 -33.63 10.45 -10.06
C HIS A 90 -33.19 9.07 -10.56
N VAL A 91 -31.95 8.67 -10.30
CA VAL A 91 -31.44 7.35 -10.72
C VAL A 91 -31.79 6.21 -9.76
N GLY A 92 -32.64 6.47 -8.75
CA GLY A 92 -33.20 5.45 -7.85
C GLY A 92 -32.49 5.29 -6.51
N TRP A 93 -31.56 6.20 -6.16
CA TRP A 93 -30.88 6.23 -4.86
C TRP A 93 -31.53 7.23 -3.91
N SER A 94 -32.78 6.97 -3.54
CA SER A 94 -33.60 7.80 -2.63
C SER A 94 -33.11 7.85 -1.17
N GLY A 95 -31.95 7.27 -0.86
CA GLY A 95 -31.33 7.27 0.46
C GLY A 95 -30.04 8.10 0.57
N CYS A 96 -29.65 8.82 -0.49
CA CYS A 96 -28.56 9.79 -0.38
C CYS A 96 -29.04 10.97 0.47
N ALA A 97 -28.30 11.29 1.53
CA ALA A 97 -28.65 12.38 2.44
C ALA A 97 -27.43 13.28 2.67
N SER A 98 -27.66 14.59 2.57
CA SER A 98 -26.72 15.58 3.10
C SER A 98 -26.57 15.42 4.61
N MET A 99 -25.33 15.52 5.08
CA MET A 99 -24.96 15.50 6.48
C MET A 99 -24.39 16.85 6.89
N PRO A 100 -25.25 17.86 7.12
CA PRO A 100 -24.80 19.21 7.45
C PRO A 100 -24.01 19.25 8.76
N ASP A 101 -24.30 18.34 9.69
CA ASP A 101 -23.64 18.27 11.01
C ASP A 101 -22.32 17.47 10.99
N HIS A 102 -21.86 17.00 9.84
CA HIS A 102 -20.58 16.30 9.76
C HIS A 102 -19.45 17.26 10.13
N PHE A 103 -18.57 16.88 11.05
CA PHE A 103 -17.60 17.81 11.65
C PHE A 103 -16.53 18.35 10.68
N LEU A 104 -16.37 17.72 9.51
CA LEU A 104 -15.55 18.27 8.43
C LEU A 104 -16.23 19.39 7.64
N VAL A 105 -17.55 19.53 7.69
CA VAL A 105 -18.26 20.60 6.98
C VAL A 105 -17.88 21.95 7.61
N GLY A 106 -17.47 22.88 6.76
CA GLY A 106 -16.92 24.19 7.15
C GLY A 106 -15.42 24.16 7.48
N MET A 107 -14.76 23.01 7.42
CA MET A 107 -13.31 22.93 7.69
C MET A 107 -12.48 23.39 6.49
N PRO A 108 -11.36 24.10 6.73
CA PRO A 108 -10.39 24.39 5.70
C PRO A 108 -9.81 23.11 5.09
N TYR A 109 -9.53 23.15 3.80
CA TYR A 109 -9.00 22.06 2.99
C TYR A 109 -7.72 22.51 2.28
N CYS A 110 -6.74 21.61 2.17
CA CYS A 110 -5.49 21.84 1.45
C CYS A 110 -5.14 20.64 0.59
N ALA A 111 -4.94 20.83 -0.71
CA ALA A 111 -4.37 19.83 -1.61
C ALA A 111 -3.02 20.30 -2.15
N GLU A 112 -2.06 19.40 -2.27
CA GLU A 112 -0.71 19.72 -2.77
C GLU A 112 -0.42 18.96 -4.06
N PHE A 113 -0.10 19.73 -5.08
CA PHE A 113 0.48 19.27 -6.33
C PHE A 113 1.98 19.61 -6.29
N SER A 114 2.80 18.95 -7.11
CA SER A 114 4.27 18.96 -7.03
C SER A 114 4.93 20.32 -6.78
N ASN A 115 4.33 21.43 -7.25
CA ASN A 115 4.80 22.79 -6.99
C ASN A 115 3.69 23.80 -6.61
N VAL A 116 2.44 23.35 -6.39
CA VAL A 116 1.32 24.25 -6.11
C VAL A 116 0.45 23.71 -4.99
N VAL A 117 0.13 24.58 -4.04
CA VAL A 117 -0.77 24.27 -2.93
C VAL A 117 -2.11 24.94 -3.21
N LEU A 118 -3.15 24.11 -3.25
CA LEU A 118 -4.53 24.51 -3.42
C LEU A 118 -5.21 24.57 -2.05
N PHE A 119 -5.83 25.71 -1.76
CA PHE A 119 -6.62 25.90 -0.54
C PHE A 119 -8.10 25.94 -0.87
N GLY A 120 -8.93 25.52 0.09
CA GLY A 120 -10.37 25.53 -0.05
C GLY A 120 -11.08 25.28 1.27
N THR A 121 -12.37 24.98 1.19
CA THR A 121 -13.24 24.64 2.33
C THR A 121 -14.16 23.48 1.96
N ILE A 122 -14.34 22.52 2.87
CA ILE A 122 -15.36 21.48 2.72
C ILE A 122 -16.72 22.13 2.96
N VAL A 123 -17.59 22.12 1.94
CA VAL A 123 -18.88 22.82 1.97
C VAL A 123 -20.06 21.87 2.17
N ALA A 124 -19.92 20.59 1.86
CA ALA A 124 -20.96 19.60 2.12
C ALA A 124 -20.36 18.20 2.32
N CYS A 125 -21.06 17.37 3.08
CA CYS A 125 -20.81 15.94 3.18
C CYS A 125 -22.09 15.20 2.78
N MET A 126 -21.95 14.23 1.88
CA MET A 126 -23.05 13.42 1.37
C MET A 126 -22.82 11.98 1.78
N ARG A 127 -23.85 11.33 2.34
CA ARG A 127 -23.81 9.92 2.69
C ARG A 127 -24.62 9.12 1.69
N MET A 128 -24.02 8.08 1.12
CA MET A 128 -24.73 7.06 0.35
C MET A 128 -25.43 6.07 1.30
N PRO A 129 -26.60 5.53 0.92
CA PRO A 129 -27.32 4.59 1.78
C PRO A 129 -26.48 3.33 2.03
N SER A 130 -26.33 2.94 3.29
CA SER A 130 -25.71 1.67 3.69
C SER A 130 -26.65 0.51 3.35
N SER A 131 -26.10 -0.66 2.97
CA SER A 131 -26.94 -1.86 2.83
C SER A 131 -27.64 -2.20 4.15
N ALA A 132 -28.87 -2.75 4.09
CA ALA A 132 -29.63 -3.14 5.29
C ALA A 132 -28.92 -4.21 6.16
N ALA A 133 -27.86 -4.86 5.66
CA ALA A 133 -27.04 -5.81 6.42
C ALA A 133 -25.98 -5.13 7.31
N ALA A 134 -25.66 -3.85 7.10
CA ALA A 134 -24.63 -3.11 7.83
C ALA A 134 -25.18 -2.27 9.01
N ALA A 135 -26.49 -2.25 9.22
CA ALA A 135 -27.16 -1.39 10.21
C ALA A 135 -26.81 -1.67 11.69
N ALA A 136 -25.97 -2.67 11.99
CA ALA A 136 -25.52 -3.00 13.34
C ALA A 136 -24.15 -2.40 13.72
N ALA A 137 -23.46 -1.74 12.79
CA ALA A 137 -22.26 -0.96 13.06
C ALA A 137 -22.48 0.49 12.60
N ILE A 138 -22.00 1.47 13.36
CA ILE A 138 -22.12 2.91 13.05
C ILE A 138 -21.25 3.32 11.82
N THR A 139 -20.79 2.35 11.04
CA THR A 139 -19.84 2.53 9.94
C THR A 139 -20.35 1.84 8.67
N ASP A 140 -20.18 2.51 7.53
CA ASP A 140 -20.34 2.03 6.14
C ASP A 140 -21.62 2.41 5.38
N GLY A 141 -21.90 3.71 5.33
CA GLY A 141 -22.31 4.32 4.05
C GLY A 141 -21.09 5.00 3.42
N GLU A 142 -20.82 4.77 2.13
CA GLU A 142 -19.77 5.51 1.40
C GLU A 142 -20.12 7.01 1.46
N THR A 143 -19.24 7.82 2.06
CA THR A 143 -19.41 9.27 2.14
C THR A 143 -18.51 9.95 1.12
N PHE A 144 -18.97 11.05 0.55
CA PHE A 144 -18.14 11.93 -0.27
C PHE A 144 -18.36 13.38 0.14
N PHE A 145 -17.38 14.22 -0.19
CA PHE A 145 -17.33 15.60 0.25
C PHE A 145 -17.32 16.52 -0.95
N VAL A 146 -18.02 17.64 -0.83
CA VAL A 146 -17.95 18.74 -1.80
C VAL A 146 -16.97 19.77 -1.24
N VAL A 147 -15.97 20.14 -2.03
CA VAL A 147 -14.97 21.15 -1.68
C VAL A 147 -15.11 22.35 -2.60
N LYS A 148 -15.06 23.55 -2.02
CA LYS A 148 -14.92 24.80 -2.75
C LYS A 148 -13.50 25.30 -2.60
N HIS A 149 -12.78 25.47 -3.70
CA HIS A 149 -11.41 25.97 -3.70
C HIS A 149 -11.38 27.50 -3.75
N ASP A 150 -10.32 28.08 -3.17
CA ASP A 150 -10.11 29.52 -3.11
C ASP A 150 -9.75 30.07 -4.50
N GLU A 151 -10.37 31.20 -4.88
CA GLU A 151 -10.17 31.80 -6.21
C GLU A 151 -8.71 32.17 -6.49
N ASP A 152 -8.00 32.69 -5.49
CA ASP A 152 -6.57 33.02 -5.58
C ASP A 152 -5.71 31.78 -5.85
N ALA A 153 -6.06 30.65 -5.23
CA ALA A 153 -5.35 29.38 -5.41
C ALA A 153 -5.60 28.81 -6.82
N LEU A 154 -6.83 28.90 -7.32
CA LEU A 154 -7.18 28.50 -8.69
C LEU A 154 -6.50 29.39 -9.74
N LEU A 155 -6.41 30.69 -9.49
CA LEU A 155 -5.70 31.64 -10.36
C LEU A 155 -4.20 31.30 -10.42
N ALA A 156 -3.59 30.91 -9.30
CA ALA A 156 -2.20 30.47 -9.27
C ALA A 156 -1.98 29.20 -10.10
N ILE A 157 -2.86 28.20 -9.97
CA ILE A 157 -2.79 26.95 -10.75
C ILE A 157 -3.00 27.19 -12.24
N SER A 158 -3.92 28.08 -12.63
CA SER A 158 -4.19 28.38 -14.05
C SER A 158 -2.95 28.89 -14.81
N LYS A 159 -1.95 29.39 -14.07
CA LYS A 159 -0.67 29.88 -14.61
C LYS A 159 0.43 28.80 -14.63
N SER A 160 0.20 27.64 -14.02
CA SER A 160 1.18 26.54 -13.93
C SER A 160 0.97 25.52 -15.05
N ALA A 161 1.99 25.34 -15.89
CA ALA A 161 1.96 24.34 -16.95
C ALA A 161 1.95 22.91 -16.38
N GLY A 162 1.06 22.05 -16.90
CA GLY A 162 1.07 20.61 -16.60
C GLY A 162 0.24 20.16 -15.39
N ILE A 163 -0.49 21.06 -14.74
CA ILE A 163 -1.46 20.69 -13.69
C ILE A 163 -2.84 20.49 -14.35
N PRO A 164 -3.58 19.41 -14.05
CA PRO A 164 -4.96 19.25 -14.49
C PRO A 164 -5.82 20.47 -14.14
N GLU A 165 -6.77 20.84 -15.00
CA GLU A 165 -7.69 21.94 -14.73
C GLU A 165 -8.50 21.65 -13.45
N VAL A 166 -8.16 22.34 -12.35
CA VAL A 166 -8.88 22.23 -11.08
C VAL A 166 -10.12 23.12 -11.14
N ARG A 167 -11.30 22.54 -10.88
CA ARG A 167 -12.58 23.27 -10.89
C ARG A 167 -12.77 24.04 -9.58
N PRO A 168 -13.52 25.16 -9.57
CA PRO A 168 -13.82 25.88 -8.34
C PRO A 168 -14.55 25.06 -7.27
N ILE A 169 -15.32 24.06 -7.71
CA ILE A 169 -16.03 23.13 -6.83
C ILE A 169 -15.76 21.70 -7.31
N GLU A 170 -15.40 20.83 -6.38
CA GLU A 170 -14.98 19.45 -6.64
C GLU A 170 -15.68 18.47 -5.68
N ILE A 171 -15.89 17.23 -6.14
CA ILE A 171 -16.30 16.11 -5.29
C ILE A 171 -15.07 15.26 -4.99
N ILE A 172 -14.79 15.02 -3.72
CA ILE A 172 -13.67 14.21 -3.26
C ILE A 172 -14.14 13.09 -2.32
N GLY A 173 -13.37 12.00 -2.31
CA GLY A 173 -13.56 10.90 -1.37
C GLY A 173 -13.16 11.27 0.07
N PRO A 174 -13.48 10.41 1.04
CA PRO A 174 -13.21 10.65 2.45
C PRO A 174 -11.72 10.75 2.74
N GLU A 175 -10.90 9.87 2.16
CA GLU A 175 -9.45 9.86 2.33
C GLU A 175 -8.80 11.20 1.95
N LEU A 176 -9.22 11.77 0.82
CA LEU A 176 -8.75 13.08 0.36
C LEU A 176 -9.22 14.19 1.29
N ALA A 177 -10.47 14.16 1.75
CA ALA A 177 -11.02 15.16 2.67
C ALA A 177 -10.26 15.19 4.00
N TRP A 178 -10.05 14.01 4.60
CA TRP A 178 -9.25 13.86 5.83
C TRP A 178 -7.82 14.35 5.62
N GLY A 179 -7.14 13.82 4.60
CA GLY A 179 -5.76 14.17 4.30
C GLY A 179 -5.57 15.66 4.06
N GLY A 180 -6.48 16.30 3.31
CA GLY A 180 -6.38 17.70 2.97
C GLY A 180 -6.62 18.65 4.15
N CYS A 181 -7.59 18.35 5.02
CA CYS A 181 -7.78 19.13 6.25
C CYS A 181 -6.58 19.01 7.20
N ILE A 182 -6.04 17.79 7.35
CA ILE A 182 -4.84 17.56 8.16
C ILE A 182 -3.63 18.34 7.60
N LEU A 183 -3.46 18.33 6.28
CA LEU A 183 -2.39 19.06 5.61
C LEU A 183 -2.51 20.57 5.86
N TYR A 184 -3.73 21.12 5.78
CA TYR A 184 -4.00 22.52 6.08
C TYR A 184 -3.55 22.88 7.50
N GLU A 185 -4.01 22.13 8.51
CA GLU A 185 -3.66 22.40 9.90
C GLU A 185 -2.16 22.34 10.18
N ARG A 186 -1.46 21.43 9.51
CA ARG A 186 0.00 21.31 9.60
C ARG A 186 0.69 22.55 9.03
N LYS A 187 0.24 23.06 7.87
CA LYS A 187 0.82 24.25 7.21
C LYS A 187 0.46 25.55 7.94
N ALA A 188 -0.75 25.65 8.47
CA ALA A 188 -1.21 26.83 9.20
C ALA A 188 -0.77 26.88 10.67
N CYS A 189 -0.10 25.83 11.18
CA CYS A 189 0.32 25.69 12.57
C CYS A 189 -0.83 25.79 13.60
N CYS A 190 -2.08 25.57 13.20
CA CYS A 190 -3.29 25.73 14.02
C CYS A 190 -3.54 24.58 15.01
N ARG A 191 -2.49 24.03 15.65
CA ARG A 191 -2.55 22.79 16.48
C ARG A 191 -3.39 22.90 17.78
N ARG A 192 -3.92 24.08 18.10
CA ARG A 192 -4.54 24.39 19.41
C ARG A 192 -6.03 24.76 19.34
N ASP A 193 -6.65 24.76 18.16
CA ASP A 193 -8.08 25.09 18.04
C ASP A 193 -8.97 23.91 18.49
N ARG A 194 -10.11 24.20 19.14
CA ARG A 194 -11.21 23.25 19.39
C ARG A 194 -11.82 22.72 18.09
N ARG A 195 -11.59 23.42 16.98
CA ARG A 195 -11.96 23.03 15.61
C ARG A 195 -10.86 22.22 14.90
N SER A 196 -9.86 21.68 15.60
CA SER A 196 -8.83 20.86 14.94
C SER A 196 -9.39 19.50 14.50
N VAL A 197 -9.42 19.25 13.20
CA VAL A 197 -9.64 17.94 12.55
C VAL A 197 -8.70 16.90 13.12
N ILE A 198 -7.40 17.22 13.29
CA ILE A 198 -6.43 16.28 13.88
C ILE A 198 -6.87 15.88 15.30
N ARG A 199 -7.47 16.77 16.10
CA ARG A 199 -8.01 16.45 17.45
C ARG A 199 -9.36 15.75 17.45
N ASN A 200 -10.18 15.95 16.42
CA ASN A 200 -11.53 15.38 16.34
C ASN A 200 -11.58 13.97 15.72
N ILE A 201 -10.49 13.50 15.10
CA ILE A 201 -10.37 12.14 14.52
C ILE A 201 -10.48 11.01 15.56
N ASP A 202 -10.57 11.32 16.85
CA ASP A 202 -10.14 10.40 17.90
C ASP A 202 -11.12 9.32 18.38
N ARG A 203 -12.35 9.17 17.85
CA ARG A 203 -13.29 8.17 18.41
C ARG A 203 -14.22 7.42 17.46
N ALA A 204 -14.39 7.86 16.22
CA ALA A 204 -15.43 7.33 15.34
C ALA A 204 -14.98 7.00 13.91
N THR A 205 -13.74 7.32 13.54
CA THR A 205 -13.28 7.17 12.15
C THR A 205 -11.97 6.39 12.12
N PRO A 206 -11.90 5.25 11.41
CA PRO A 206 -10.68 4.46 11.28
C PRO A 206 -9.71 5.15 10.32
N VAL A 207 -9.01 6.18 10.80
CA VAL A 207 -7.97 6.88 10.03
C VAL A 207 -6.60 6.47 10.55
N GLU A 208 -5.71 6.07 9.64
CA GLU A 208 -4.30 5.84 9.94
C GLU A 208 -3.50 7.09 9.56
N THR A 209 -2.75 7.64 10.51
CA THR A 209 -1.91 8.83 10.28
C THR A 209 -0.46 8.48 10.55
N TRP A 210 0.41 8.74 9.58
CA TRP A 210 1.84 8.52 9.76
C TRP A 210 2.50 9.78 10.31
N VAL A 211 3.27 9.60 11.39
CA VAL A 211 4.00 10.65 12.06
C VAL A 211 5.46 10.54 11.65
N ALA A 212 5.90 11.43 10.77
CA ALA A 212 7.32 11.58 10.45
C ALA A 212 8.09 12.00 11.73
N PRO A 213 9.21 11.34 12.05
CA PRO A 213 9.99 11.68 13.23
C PRO A 213 10.75 13.00 13.04
N ASP A 214 11.00 13.70 14.14
CA ASP A 214 11.80 14.93 14.17
C ASP A 214 13.27 14.64 13.83
N LEU A 215 13.78 13.51 14.33
CA LEU A 215 15.13 13.02 14.05
C LEU A 215 15.12 11.50 14.12
N ARG A 216 15.86 10.87 13.21
CA ARG A 216 16.10 9.44 13.19
C ARG A 216 17.56 9.19 12.88
N PHE A 217 18.18 8.29 13.63
CA PHE A 217 19.47 7.73 13.24
C PHE A 217 19.62 6.31 13.76
N GLU A 218 20.48 5.58 13.08
CA GLU A 218 20.75 4.17 13.34
C GLU A 218 22.26 4.00 13.54
N GLU A 219 22.63 3.20 14.51
CA GLU A 219 24.01 2.94 14.89
C GLU A 219 24.20 1.47 15.24
N VAL A 220 25.43 0.98 15.16
CA VAL A 220 25.78 -0.38 15.60
C VAL A 220 26.49 -0.28 16.94
N VAL A 221 25.97 -0.96 17.95
CA VAL A 221 26.46 -0.90 19.33
C VAL A 221 27.16 -2.22 19.69
N ASP A 222 28.32 -2.11 20.34
CA ASP A 222 29.03 -3.25 20.91
C ASP A 222 28.33 -3.74 22.19
N MET A 223 27.96 -5.01 22.18
CA MET A 223 27.34 -5.69 23.31
C MET A 223 28.41 -6.25 24.25
N PRO A 224 28.10 -6.48 25.54
CA PRO A 224 29.07 -7.00 26.51
C PRO A 224 29.69 -8.36 26.15
N ASP A 225 29.02 -9.15 25.31
CA ASP A 225 29.50 -10.45 24.81
C ASP A 225 30.33 -10.34 23.52
N GLY A 226 30.68 -9.11 23.12
CA GLY A 226 31.44 -8.81 21.90
C GLY A 226 30.62 -8.84 20.61
N THR A 227 29.31 -9.10 20.67
CA THR A 227 28.46 -8.98 19.46
C THR A 227 28.16 -7.54 19.12
N ARG A 228 28.06 -7.23 17.83
CA ARG A 228 27.69 -5.92 17.32
C ARG A 228 26.24 -5.95 16.88
N LEU A 229 25.37 -5.18 17.53
CA LEU A 229 23.93 -5.19 17.27
C LEU A 229 23.42 -3.79 16.95
N PRO A 230 22.50 -3.64 15.99
CA PRO A 230 22.02 -2.33 15.62
C PRO A 230 21.06 -1.75 16.67
N ARG A 231 21.04 -0.42 16.74
CA ARG A 231 20.16 0.39 17.56
C ARG A 231 19.62 1.55 16.72
N LEU A 232 18.30 1.73 16.78
CA LEU A 232 17.58 2.77 16.09
C LEU A 232 17.05 3.73 17.15
N THR A 233 17.42 5.00 17.03
CA THR A 233 16.90 6.06 17.89
C THR A 233 16.00 6.98 17.07
N VAL A 234 14.77 7.18 17.55
CA VAL A 234 13.76 8.01 16.92
C VAL A 234 13.30 9.08 17.90
N PHE A 235 13.38 10.34 17.50
CA PHE A 235 12.82 11.47 18.22
C PHE A 235 11.51 11.86 17.56
N SER A 236 10.44 11.92 18.33
CA SER A 236 9.15 12.36 17.83
C SER A 236 8.38 13.05 18.94
N ARG A 237 7.97 14.31 18.70
CA ARG A 237 7.12 15.10 19.60
C ARG A 237 7.65 15.18 21.04
N GLY A 238 8.98 15.27 21.18
CA GLY A 238 9.64 15.36 22.48
C GLY A 238 9.80 14.02 23.23
N TYR A 239 9.46 12.91 22.58
CA TYR A 239 9.81 11.57 23.04
C TYR A 239 11.05 11.07 22.30
N LYS A 240 11.95 10.41 23.04
CA LYS A 240 13.05 9.62 22.51
C LYS A 240 12.68 8.15 22.59
N PHE A 241 12.40 7.53 21.45
CA PHE A 241 12.23 6.09 21.32
C PHE A 241 13.57 5.45 20.96
N VAL A 242 13.91 4.36 21.65
CA VAL A 242 15.09 3.55 21.38
C VAL A 242 14.64 2.14 21.08
N PHE A 243 14.93 1.67 19.87
CA PHE A 243 14.70 0.32 19.40
C PHE A 243 16.05 -0.38 19.35
N ALA A 244 16.29 -1.32 20.25
CA ALA A 244 17.55 -2.04 20.37
C ALA A 244 17.36 -3.51 20.03
N VAL A 245 18.25 -4.06 19.19
CA VAL A 245 18.30 -5.49 18.97
C VAL A 245 18.95 -6.16 20.18
N ARG A 246 18.28 -7.15 20.77
CA ARG A 246 18.80 -7.93 21.91
C ARG A 246 18.59 -9.41 21.70
N ALA A 247 19.44 -10.22 22.32
CA ALA A 247 19.23 -11.66 22.37
C ALA A 247 17.92 -11.98 23.10
N SER A 248 17.02 -12.69 22.43
CA SER A 248 15.77 -13.20 22.97
C SER A 248 16.06 -14.23 24.05
N THR A 249 15.27 -14.19 25.12
CA THR A 249 15.33 -15.17 26.23
C THR A 249 14.71 -16.52 25.86
N ALA A 250 14.07 -16.64 24.69
CA ALA A 250 13.51 -17.90 24.21
C ALA A 250 14.60 -18.76 23.52
N PRO A 251 14.72 -20.06 23.87
CA PRO A 251 15.68 -20.95 23.22
C PRO A 251 15.38 -21.06 21.72
N GLY A 252 16.38 -20.82 20.87
CA GLY A 252 16.28 -21.02 19.44
C GLY A 252 16.21 -22.50 19.09
N GLU A 253 15.49 -22.85 18.01
CA GLU A 253 15.30 -24.23 17.51
C GLU A 253 16.59 -24.99 17.15
N SER A 254 17.77 -24.34 17.23
CA SER A 254 19.04 -24.91 16.80
C SER A 254 20.25 -24.46 17.64
N GLY A 255 20.05 -24.04 18.89
CA GLY A 255 21.13 -23.52 19.76
C GLY A 255 21.73 -22.18 19.32
N ARG A 256 21.21 -21.56 18.25
CA ARG A 256 21.59 -20.20 17.82
C ARG A 256 20.85 -19.17 18.68
N LYS A 257 21.56 -18.12 19.10
CA LYS A 257 20.97 -16.93 19.73
C LYS A 257 19.92 -16.35 18.78
N ARG A 258 18.68 -16.29 19.23
CA ARG A 258 17.60 -15.58 18.54
C ARG A 258 17.68 -14.13 18.97
N TYR A 259 17.54 -13.17 18.05
CA TYR A 259 17.53 -11.75 18.36
C TYR A 259 16.15 -11.17 18.10
N GLY A 260 15.71 -10.21 18.93
CA GLY A 260 14.46 -9.47 18.75
C GLY A 260 14.67 -7.98 19.01
N VAL A 261 13.72 -7.14 18.59
CA VAL A 261 13.79 -5.69 18.78
C VAL A 261 13.00 -5.30 20.03
N TYR A 262 13.67 -4.61 20.95
CA TYR A 262 13.07 -4.08 22.17
C TYR A 262 13.01 -2.57 22.10
N ALA A 263 11.81 -2.02 22.27
CA ALA A 263 11.57 -0.58 22.31
C ALA A 263 11.50 -0.08 23.75
N SER A 264 12.09 1.08 24.00
CA SER A 264 11.88 1.89 25.21
C SER A 264 11.64 3.35 24.81
N CYS A 265 10.98 4.11 25.68
CA CYS A 265 10.74 5.52 25.49
C CYS A 265 11.27 6.34 26.67
N THR A 266 11.85 7.50 26.37
CA THR A 266 12.23 8.50 27.37
C THR A 266 11.61 9.83 27.00
N ILE A 267 10.97 10.48 27.98
CA ILE A 267 10.40 11.82 27.82
C ILE A 267 11.53 12.84 27.95
N LEU A 268 11.68 13.73 26.98
CA LEU A 268 12.68 14.81 27.04
C LEU A 268 12.13 15.98 27.86
N GLN A 269 12.92 16.47 28.83
CA GLN A 269 12.52 17.57 29.74
C GLN A 269 12.19 18.86 28.95
N GLY A 270 11.14 19.57 29.40
CA GLY A 270 10.56 20.75 28.72
C GLY A 270 9.08 20.57 28.35
N ILE A 271 8.59 19.34 28.49
CA ILE A 271 7.22 18.93 28.35
C ILE A 271 6.59 18.98 29.74
N GLY A 272 5.64 19.90 29.98
CA GLY A 272 5.06 20.13 31.30
C GLY A 272 4.41 18.88 31.91
N PRO A 273 4.17 18.86 33.23
CA PRO A 273 3.66 17.70 33.97
C PRO A 273 2.30 17.16 33.47
N ASP A 274 1.57 17.95 32.66
CA ASP A 274 0.27 17.57 32.06
C ASP A 274 0.35 17.04 30.63
N THR A 275 1.55 16.77 30.10
CA THR A 275 1.66 16.30 28.72
C THR A 275 1.54 14.79 28.67
N GLU A 276 0.29 14.34 28.58
CA GLU A 276 -0.05 12.97 28.22
C GLU A 276 0.71 12.55 26.95
N VAL A 277 1.13 11.29 26.91
CA VAL A 277 1.65 10.62 25.71
C VAL A 277 0.63 10.79 24.58
N ASN A 278 0.88 11.73 23.68
CA ASN A 278 -0.09 12.15 22.67
C ASN A 278 0.17 11.43 21.35
N LEU A 279 0.09 10.08 21.40
CA LEU A 279 -0.20 9.29 20.20
C LEU A 279 -1.69 9.07 20.17
N LYS A 280 -2.35 9.72 19.21
CA LYS A 280 -3.78 9.53 19.01
C LYS A 280 -4.09 8.15 18.44
N PRO A 281 -5.28 7.61 18.68
CA PRO A 281 -5.88 6.54 17.89
C PRO A 281 -5.50 6.60 16.40
N GLY A 282 -4.80 5.58 15.93
CA GLY A 282 -4.39 5.45 14.52
C GLY A 282 -3.15 6.25 14.12
N GLU A 283 -2.54 7.02 15.02
CA GLU A 283 -1.21 7.61 14.78
C GLU A 283 -0.11 6.56 14.96
N LEU A 284 0.68 6.39 13.91
CA LEU A 284 1.84 5.50 13.88
C LEU A 284 3.09 6.31 13.56
N ILE A 285 4.15 6.14 14.37
CA ILE A 285 5.44 6.80 14.16
C ILE A 285 6.17 6.08 13.04
N ASP A 286 6.57 6.81 11.99
CA ASP A 286 7.37 6.25 10.92
C ASP A 286 8.79 5.95 11.44
N LEU A 287 9.15 4.67 11.49
CA LEU A 287 10.52 4.21 11.81
C LEU A 287 11.45 4.31 10.60
N GLY A 288 10.89 4.68 9.44
CA GLY A 288 11.54 4.80 8.17
C GLY A 288 11.23 3.63 7.24
N VAL A 289 11.76 3.78 6.03
CA VAL A 289 11.74 2.73 5.01
C VAL A 289 12.46 1.49 5.54
N PHE A 290 11.84 0.35 5.30
CA PHE A 290 12.36 -0.98 5.57
C PHE A 290 13.60 -1.23 4.71
N SER A 291 14.76 -0.84 5.25
CA SER A 291 16.06 -0.77 4.55
C SER A 291 16.02 0.15 3.31
N PRO A 292 17.06 0.94 3.02
CA PRO A 292 17.24 1.39 1.65
C PRO A 292 17.57 0.13 0.85
N LEU A 293 16.54 -0.44 0.24
CA LEU A 293 16.66 -1.60 -0.62
C LEU A 293 17.60 -1.19 -1.73
N ARG A 294 18.79 -1.79 -1.76
CA ARG A 294 19.63 -1.68 -2.95
C ARG A 294 18.77 -2.21 -4.09
N ASP A 295 18.94 -1.69 -5.30
CA ASP A 295 18.24 -2.23 -6.46
C ASP A 295 18.47 -3.75 -6.59
N GLU A 296 19.60 -4.23 -6.07
CA GLU A 296 19.99 -5.63 -5.94
C GLU A 296 19.09 -6.48 -5.02
N ASP A 297 18.49 -5.90 -3.99
CA ASP A 297 17.69 -6.62 -2.97
C ASP A 297 16.25 -6.87 -3.48
N ARG A 298 15.79 -6.12 -4.50
CA ARG A 298 14.52 -6.39 -5.18
C ARG A 298 14.72 -7.52 -6.20
N LYS A 299 14.17 -8.68 -5.89
CA LYS A 299 14.16 -9.86 -6.76
C LYS A 299 12.77 -10.07 -7.34
N SER A 300 12.70 -10.67 -8.51
CA SER A 300 11.44 -11.22 -8.98
C SER A 300 11.01 -12.40 -8.10
N LEU A 301 9.71 -12.62 -8.00
CA LEU A 301 9.15 -13.74 -7.26
C LEU A 301 9.71 -15.10 -7.74
N PRO A 302 9.85 -15.39 -9.05
CA PRO A 302 10.48 -16.62 -9.54
C PRO A 302 11.92 -16.82 -9.04
N SER A 303 12.78 -15.80 -9.14
CA SER A 303 14.16 -15.86 -8.64
C SER A 303 14.21 -16.13 -7.14
N PHE A 304 13.31 -15.49 -6.37
CA PHE A 304 13.22 -15.72 -4.94
C PHE A 304 12.73 -17.14 -4.61
N ILE A 305 11.75 -17.67 -5.34
CA ILE A 305 11.22 -19.04 -5.15
C ILE A 305 12.35 -20.07 -5.26
N VAL A 306 13.17 -19.99 -6.32
CA VAL A 306 14.25 -20.95 -6.53
C VAL A 306 15.34 -20.84 -5.46
N LYS A 307 15.78 -19.61 -5.13
CA LYS A 307 16.76 -19.37 -4.06
C LYS A 307 16.26 -19.88 -2.72
N ASN A 308 15.02 -19.55 -2.37
CA ASN A 308 14.42 -19.92 -1.11
C ASN A 308 14.26 -21.46 -1.00
N TYR A 309 13.94 -22.15 -2.09
CA TYR A 309 13.91 -23.61 -2.11
C TYR A 309 15.30 -24.23 -1.86
N VAL A 310 16.32 -23.80 -2.61
CA VAL A 310 17.70 -24.30 -2.48
C VAL A 310 18.22 -24.15 -1.05
N HIS A 311 17.90 -23.04 -0.40
CA HIS A 311 18.27 -22.74 0.99
C HIS A 311 17.29 -23.28 2.05
N ASN A 312 16.45 -24.26 1.72
CA ASN A 312 15.53 -24.90 2.67
C ASN A 312 14.59 -23.90 3.38
N LEU A 313 14.06 -22.96 2.61
CA LEU A 313 13.12 -21.92 3.04
C LEU A 313 13.69 -20.92 4.06
N ARG A 314 15.03 -20.88 4.19
CA ARG A 314 15.71 -19.97 5.11
C ARG A 314 15.64 -18.51 4.67
N PRO A 315 15.87 -18.12 3.38
CA PRO A 315 15.68 -16.75 2.88
C PRO A 315 14.30 -16.18 3.17
N GLY A 316 13.28 -17.04 3.20
CA GLY A 316 11.92 -16.70 3.61
C GLY A 316 11.87 -15.96 4.94
N ARG A 317 12.82 -16.19 5.87
CA ARG A 317 12.88 -15.48 7.15
C ARG A 317 13.21 -14.00 7.03
N TRP A 318 13.69 -13.54 5.88
CA TRP A 318 14.24 -12.21 5.66
C TRP A 318 13.66 -11.53 4.42
N ALA A 319 12.53 -12.04 3.90
CA ALA A 319 12.00 -11.64 2.60
C ALA A 319 10.56 -11.09 2.66
N ILE A 320 10.37 -9.88 2.12
CA ILE A 320 9.09 -9.16 2.06
C ILE A 320 8.52 -9.22 0.64
N VAL A 321 7.25 -9.62 0.49
CA VAL A 321 6.54 -9.51 -0.79
C VAL A 321 6.24 -8.04 -1.05
N ALA A 322 6.67 -7.53 -2.21
CA ALA A 322 6.36 -6.18 -2.66
C ALA A 322 4.86 -6.08 -3.02
N GLY A 323 4.28 -4.89 -2.92
CA GLY A 323 2.84 -4.68 -3.13
C GLY A 323 2.33 -4.93 -4.55
N ASP A 324 3.22 -5.19 -5.50
CA ASP A 324 2.92 -5.48 -6.90
C ASP A 324 2.80 -6.99 -7.19
N ASP A 325 2.78 -7.86 -6.17
CA ASP A 325 2.61 -9.32 -6.22
C ASP A 325 3.65 -10.12 -7.05
N TYR A 326 4.52 -9.44 -7.81
CA TYR A 326 5.52 -10.05 -8.69
C TYR A 326 6.96 -9.86 -8.22
N ALA A 327 7.20 -9.04 -7.19
CA ALA A 327 8.52 -8.82 -6.63
C ALA A 327 8.61 -9.17 -5.14
N VAL A 328 9.83 -9.49 -4.71
CA VAL A 328 10.19 -9.79 -3.33
C VAL A 328 11.44 -9.01 -2.98
N TYR A 329 11.42 -8.30 -1.88
CA TYR A 329 12.60 -7.73 -1.25
C TYR A 329 13.29 -8.80 -0.42
N ASP A 330 14.38 -9.35 -0.95
CA ASP A 330 15.16 -10.42 -0.36
C ASP A 330 16.43 -9.87 0.31
N LEU A 331 16.43 -9.83 1.64
CA LEU A 331 17.56 -9.36 2.43
C LEU A 331 18.59 -10.45 2.76
N SER A 332 18.49 -11.63 2.13
CA SER A 332 19.46 -12.70 2.33
C SER A 332 20.57 -12.68 1.29
N ASP A 333 21.76 -13.13 1.65
CA ASP A 333 22.80 -13.36 0.65
C ASP A 333 22.57 -14.66 -0.14
N ASP A 334 23.08 -14.70 -1.35
CA ASP A 334 22.86 -15.80 -2.30
C ASP A 334 23.57 -17.11 -1.89
N LEU A 335 24.63 -17.03 -1.09
CA LEU A 335 25.51 -18.16 -0.75
C LEU A 335 25.06 -18.90 0.51
N SER A 336 24.58 -18.19 1.52
CA SER A 336 24.23 -18.76 2.83
C SER A 336 22.72 -18.83 3.07
N GLY A 337 21.97 -18.00 2.35
CA GLY A 337 20.54 -17.76 2.60
C GLY A 337 20.25 -17.12 3.96
N ASP A 338 21.28 -16.69 4.69
CA ASP A 338 21.16 -15.90 5.92
C ASP A 338 21.11 -14.39 5.57
N LEU A 339 20.75 -13.56 6.56
CA LEU A 339 20.64 -12.10 6.42
C LEU A 339 22.01 -11.53 6.00
N HIS A 340 22.07 -10.77 4.90
CA HIS A 340 23.34 -10.23 4.42
C HIS A 340 23.87 -9.12 5.34
N PRO A 341 25.19 -8.83 5.35
CA PRO A 341 25.80 -7.90 6.31
C PRO A 341 25.13 -6.52 6.35
N VAL A 342 24.86 -5.92 5.19
CA VAL A 342 24.21 -4.60 5.10
C VAL A 342 22.82 -4.57 5.77
N ALA A 343 22.03 -5.64 5.65
CA ALA A 343 20.72 -5.73 6.29
C ALA A 343 20.82 -6.11 7.78
N SER A 344 21.90 -6.79 8.19
CA SER A 344 22.18 -7.11 9.60
C SER A 344 22.53 -5.89 10.44
N GLU A 345 22.97 -4.80 9.81
CA GLU A 345 23.19 -3.50 10.46
C GLU A 345 21.88 -2.71 10.66
N ARG A 346 20.73 -3.26 10.25
CA ARG A 346 19.42 -2.61 10.37
C ARG A 346 18.58 -3.25 11.47
N VAL A 347 18.10 -2.43 12.41
CA VAL A 347 17.25 -2.88 13.53
C VAL A 347 15.98 -3.54 13.04
N LEU A 348 15.36 -2.94 12.03
CA LEU A 348 14.06 -3.36 11.52
C LEU A 348 14.06 -4.78 10.94
N SER A 349 15.22 -5.29 10.52
CA SER A 349 15.42 -6.67 10.06
C SER A 349 15.16 -7.72 11.16
N TYR A 350 15.15 -7.33 12.44
CA TYR A 350 15.02 -8.24 13.58
C TYR A 350 13.61 -8.23 14.21
N VAL A 351 12.64 -7.50 13.63
CA VAL A 351 11.27 -7.43 14.18
C VAL A 351 10.55 -8.75 13.94
N HIS A 352 10.10 -9.40 15.01
CA HIS A 352 9.41 -10.68 14.91
C HIS A 352 7.93 -10.54 14.62
N LYS A 353 7.34 -11.61 14.04
CA LYS A 353 5.88 -11.77 14.00
C LYS A 353 5.31 -11.86 15.42
N ARG A 354 4.18 -11.19 15.63
CA ARG A 354 3.42 -11.27 16.88
C ARG A 354 2.99 -12.70 17.23
N LYS A 355 2.85 -12.97 18.52
CA LYS A 355 2.25 -14.22 19.01
C LYS A 355 0.74 -14.20 18.75
N LYS A 356 0.13 -15.38 18.61
CA LYS A 356 -1.33 -15.47 18.47
C LYS A 356 -1.98 -14.88 19.73
N GLY A 357 -2.91 -13.94 19.56
CA GLY A 357 -3.61 -13.27 20.66
C GLY A 357 -2.93 -12.03 21.23
N THR A 358 -1.77 -11.60 20.71
CA THR A 358 -1.17 -10.29 21.07
C THR A 358 -1.42 -9.26 19.98
N HIS A 359 -1.24 -7.96 20.24
CA HIS A 359 -1.37 -6.91 19.22
C HIS A 359 -0.02 -6.71 18.53
N ALA A 360 -0.04 -6.40 17.23
CA ALA A 360 1.16 -5.96 16.54
C ALA A 360 1.40 -4.48 16.85
N THR A 361 2.66 -4.13 17.05
CA THR A 361 3.12 -2.79 17.42
C THR A 361 3.93 -2.14 16.31
N VAL A 362 4.32 -2.91 15.30
CA VAL A 362 5.04 -2.46 14.10
C VAL A 362 4.25 -2.92 12.88
N HIS A 363 4.06 -2.01 11.93
CA HIS A 363 3.19 -2.19 10.78
C HIS A 363 3.93 -1.86 9.50
N ALA A 364 3.98 -2.78 8.53
CA ALA A 364 4.48 -2.44 7.19
C ALA A 364 3.39 -1.75 6.36
N ARG A 365 3.74 -0.66 5.69
CA ARG A 365 2.88 0.03 4.73
C ARG A 365 3.64 0.47 3.50
N LEU A 366 2.96 0.57 2.37
CA LEU A 366 3.51 1.13 1.15
C LEU A 366 3.19 2.62 1.11
N ASP A 367 4.20 3.44 0.81
CA ASP A 367 3.98 4.82 0.41
C ASP A 367 3.48 4.89 -1.06
N PRO A 368 3.05 6.07 -1.55
CA PRO A 368 2.62 6.22 -2.94
C PRO A 368 3.71 5.93 -4.00
N ALA A 369 4.98 5.92 -3.62
CA ALA A 369 6.11 5.57 -4.48
C ALA A 369 6.42 4.05 -4.46
N GLY A 370 5.71 3.26 -3.65
CA GLY A 370 5.92 1.82 -3.51
C GLY A 370 6.98 1.42 -2.50
N SER A 371 7.49 2.35 -1.69
CA SER A 371 8.45 2.09 -0.63
C SER A 371 7.73 1.49 0.59
N VAL A 372 8.30 0.43 1.18
CA VAL A 372 7.75 -0.16 2.40
C VAL A 372 8.26 0.59 3.63
N HIS A 373 7.39 1.28 4.36
CA HIS A 373 7.68 1.90 5.65
C HIS A 373 7.29 0.97 6.79
N LEU A 374 8.09 0.98 7.87
CA LEU A 374 7.68 0.37 9.13
C LEU A 374 7.20 1.44 10.10
N LEU A 375 5.98 1.27 10.59
CA LEU A 375 5.32 2.24 11.45
C LEU A 375 5.11 1.65 12.84
N PHE A 376 5.51 2.37 13.87
CA PHE A 376 5.37 1.98 15.27
C PHE A 376 4.13 2.60 15.91
N GLY A 377 3.28 1.76 16.51
CA GLY A 377 2.09 2.19 17.24
C GLY A 377 0.98 1.15 17.19
N VAL A 378 -0.22 1.55 17.62
CA VAL A 378 -1.43 0.72 17.58
C VAL A 378 -2.36 1.32 16.54
N ARG A 379 -2.75 0.51 15.56
CA ARG A 379 -3.72 0.92 14.54
C ARG A 379 -5.08 1.13 15.20
N TYR A 380 -5.83 2.09 14.68
CA TYR A 380 -7.25 2.23 15.00
C TYR A 380 -8.09 1.81 13.81
N SER A 381 -8.80 0.69 13.97
CA SER A 381 -9.69 0.09 12.98
C SER A 381 -11.16 0.46 13.22
N GLY A 382 -11.44 1.49 14.04
CA GLY A 382 -12.80 1.83 14.47
C GLY A 382 -13.26 1.04 15.70
N ASN A 383 -12.45 0.10 16.21
CA ASN A 383 -12.74 -0.66 17.43
C ASN A 383 -11.93 -0.13 18.62
N TRP A 384 -12.60 0.58 19.54
CA TRP A 384 -11.96 1.19 20.69
C TRP A 384 -11.40 0.17 21.68
N THR A 385 -12.13 -0.91 21.95
CA THR A 385 -11.68 -1.96 22.87
C THR A 385 -10.43 -2.67 22.34
N GLU A 386 -10.35 -2.91 21.04
CA GLU A 386 -9.16 -3.49 20.40
C GLU A 386 -7.97 -2.53 20.48
N TYR A 387 -8.20 -1.24 20.23
CA TYR A 387 -7.18 -0.21 20.32
C TYR A 387 -6.65 -0.05 21.75
N GLU A 388 -7.53 0.04 22.75
CA GLU A 388 -7.13 0.08 24.17
C GLU A 388 -6.34 -1.17 24.55
N GLY A 389 -6.77 -2.35 24.12
CA GLY A 389 -6.04 -3.60 24.33
C GLY A 389 -4.62 -3.58 23.75
N GLY A 390 -4.46 -2.99 22.57
CA GLY A 390 -3.14 -2.77 21.96
C GLY A 390 -2.31 -1.73 22.72
N MET A 391 -2.92 -0.61 23.11
CA MET A 391 -2.22 0.47 23.81
C MET A 391 -1.73 0.02 25.18
N GLN A 392 -2.48 -0.81 25.90
CA GLN A 392 -2.04 -1.41 27.16
C GLN A 392 -0.74 -2.22 27.02
N GLN A 393 -0.46 -2.77 25.83
CA GLN A 393 0.81 -3.46 25.56
C GLN A 393 1.98 -2.48 25.36
N LEU A 394 1.70 -1.24 24.94
CA LEU A 394 2.69 -0.19 24.76
C LEU A 394 2.92 0.66 26.01
N VAL A 395 1.96 0.74 26.95
CA VAL A 395 2.10 1.52 28.20
C VAL A 395 3.46 1.32 28.89
N PRO A 396 3.99 0.09 29.05
CA PRO A 396 5.29 -0.09 29.71
C PRO A 396 6.45 0.61 28.99
N ILE A 397 6.41 0.72 27.65
CA ILE A 397 7.42 1.45 26.85
C ILE A 397 7.46 2.91 27.27
N PHE A 398 6.28 3.53 27.40
CA PHE A 398 6.14 4.92 27.82
C PHE A 398 6.51 5.15 29.29
N CYS A 399 6.44 4.11 30.12
CA CYS A 399 7.00 4.10 31.47
C CYS A 399 8.51 3.83 31.51
N GLY A 400 9.21 3.85 30.37
CA GLY A 400 10.65 3.63 30.28
C GLY A 400 11.08 2.16 30.36
N ARG A 401 10.14 1.20 30.32
CA ARG A 401 10.49 -0.23 30.26
C ARG A 401 10.78 -0.65 28.84
N GLU A 402 11.65 -1.64 28.70
CA GLU A 402 11.90 -2.28 27.40
C GLU A 402 10.83 -3.34 27.11
N VAL A 403 10.21 -3.24 25.93
CA VAL A 403 9.19 -4.21 25.46
C VAL A 403 9.54 -4.67 24.05
N GLU A 404 9.46 -5.98 23.80
CA GLU A 404 9.68 -6.53 22.46
C GLU A 404 8.58 -6.04 21.51
N VAL A 405 8.96 -5.43 20.39
CA VAL A 405 8.02 -4.99 19.36
C VAL A 405 7.82 -6.08 18.31
N THR A 406 6.59 -6.17 17.79
CA THR A 406 6.22 -7.25 16.87
C THR A 406 5.34 -6.77 15.71
N THR A 407 5.35 -7.51 14.60
CA THR A 407 4.59 -7.21 13.38
C THR A 407 3.45 -8.20 13.12
N ASP A 408 2.38 -7.72 12.47
CA ASP A 408 1.18 -8.50 12.11
C ASP A 408 1.45 -9.50 10.99
N SER A 409 2.11 -8.99 9.95
CA SER A 409 2.47 -9.75 8.77
C SER A 409 3.69 -10.61 9.04
N ARG A 410 3.72 -11.81 8.47
CA ARG A 410 5.02 -12.35 8.06
C ARG A 410 5.53 -11.40 6.98
N GLN A 411 6.36 -10.44 7.35
CA GLN A 411 7.27 -9.77 6.42
C GLN A 411 8.35 -10.74 5.92
N HIS A 412 8.17 -12.03 6.17
CA HIS A 412 9.17 -13.06 6.15
C HIS A 412 8.48 -14.35 5.70
N GLY A 413 8.32 -14.48 4.40
CA GLY A 413 8.30 -15.79 3.75
C GLY A 413 6.93 -16.46 3.60
N LEU A 414 6.72 -16.93 2.37
CA LEU A 414 5.61 -17.74 1.93
C LEU A 414 5.54 -19.06 2.73
N GLY A 415 4.51 -19.21 3.57
CA GLY A 415 4.02 -20.52 4.04
C GLY A 415 4.77 -21.23 5.19
N LYS A 416 4.18 -22.32 5.70
CA LYS A 416 4.77 -23.23 6.70
C LYS A 416 5.66 -24.28 6.01
N LYS A 417 6.69 -24.74 6.71
CA LYS A 417 7.81 -25.56 6.20
C LYS A 417 7.40 -26.94 5.65
N ASP A 418 6.33 -27.53 6.18
CA ASP A 418 6.06 -28.96 5.97
C ASP A 418 5.32 -29.28 4.65
N ASP A 419 4.62 -28.29 4.07
CA ASP A 419 3.94 -28.40 2.76
C ASP A 419 4.60 -27.55 1.65
N ALA A 420 5.55 -26.69 2.00
CA ALA A 420 6.05 -25.65 1.10
C ALA A 420 6.98 -26.20 0.02
N GLY A 421 7.81 -27.20 0.30
CA GLY A 421 8.78 -27.72 -0.68
C GLY A 421 8.12 -28.25 -1.97
N ALA A 422 7.07 -29.08 -1.83
CA ALA A 422 6.33 -29.59 -2.98
C ALA A 422 5.58 -28.48 -3.73
N LYS A 423 5.01 -27.50 -3.00
CA LYS A 423 4.31 -26.35 -3.59
C LYS A 423 5.25 -25.44 -4.39
N TYR A 424 6.49 -25.26 -3.93
CA TYR A 424 7.53 -24.49 -4.64
C TYR A 424 7.98 -25.17 -5.94
N LEU A 425 8.18 -26.50 -5.92
CA LEU A 425 8.46 -27.22 -7.17
C LEU A 425 7.26 -27.25 -8.12
N GLN A 426 6.03 -27.36 -7.57
CA GLN A 426 4.81 -27.27 -8.36
C GLN A 426 4.63 -25.88 -9.00
N SER A 427 5.00 -24.80 -8.32
CA SER A 427 4.88 -23.44 -8.88
C SER A 427 5.78 -23.24 -10.09
N ILE A 428 6.93 -23.93 -10.18
CA ILE A 428 7.77 -23.92 -11.40
C ILE A 428 6.97 -24.43 -12.62
N GLY A 429 5.99 -25.30 -12.41
CA GLY A 429 5.11 -25.81 -13.46
C GLY A 429 4.28 -24.74 -14.18
N VAL A 430 4.03 -23.59 -13.53
CA VAL A 430 3.27 -22.46 -14.13
C VAL A 430 4.15 -21.33 -14.64
N PHE A 431 5.47 -21.41 -14.45
CA PHE A 431 6.41 -20.39 -14.90
C PHE A 431 6.31 -20.15 -16.40
N GLN A 432 6.35 -18.89 -16.81
CA GLN A 432 6.45 -18.43 -18.19
C GLN A 432 7.93 -18.29 -18.59
N THR A 433 8.19 -17.88 -19.84
CA THR A 433 9.55 -17.73 -20.35
C THR A 433 10.43 -16.86 -19.47
N ASP A 434 9.94 -15.68 -19.09
CA ASP A 434 10.71 -14.70 -18.32
C ASP A 434 11.03 -15.25 -16.92
N ASP A 435 10.06 -15.90 -16.26
CA ASP A 435 10.26 -16.54 -14.95
C ASP A 435 11.39 -17.59 -14.98
N ILE A 436 11.49 -18.36 -16.07
CA ILE A 436 12.52 -19.39 -16.26
C ILE A 436 13.89 -18.74 -16.50
N VAL A 437 13.95 -17.69 -17.32
CA VAL A 437 15.17 -16.94 -17.58
C VAL A 437 15.70 -16.35 -16.27
N GLU A 438 14.86 -15.64 -15.52
CA GLU A 438 15.23 -15.04 -14.23
C GLU A 438 15.67 -16.08 -13.20
N SER A 439 14.98 -17.22 -13.14
CA SER A 439 15.37 -18.35 -12.28
C SER A 439 16.73 -18.93 -12.68
N SER A 440 16.99 -19.10 -13.98
CA SER A 440 18.27 -19.62 -14.48
C SER A 440 19.44 -18.69 -14.16
N VAL A 441 19.23 -17.37 -14.30
CA VAL A 441 20.23 -16.35 -13.96
C VAL A 441 20.51 -16.35 -12.47
N GLN A 442 19.48 -16.45 -11.62
CA GLN A 442 19.65 -16.51 -10.17
C GLN A 442 20.45 -17.74 -9.74
N LEU A 443 20.15 -18.93 -10.30
CA LEU A 443 20.90 -20.14 -9.98
C LEU A 443 22.35 -20.07 -10.47
N ALA A 444 22.58 -19.55 -11.67
CA ALA A 444 23.93 -19.36 -12.20
C ALA A 444 24.77 -18.42 -11.32
N ARG A 445 24.15 -17.37 -10.76
CA ARG A 445 24.82 -16.47 -9.79
C ARG A 445 25.14 -17.16 -8.47
N MET A 446 24.23 -18.00 -7.97
CA MET A 446 24.46 -18.73 -6.71
C MET A 446 25.57 -19.77 -6.84
N PHE A 447 25.63 -20.47 -7.98
CA PHE A 447 26.55 -21.60 -8.22
C PHE A 447 27.66 -21.24 -9.21
N ASP A 448 28.14 -20.00 -9.18
CA ASP A 448 29.35 -19.65 -9.92
C ASP A 448 30.57 -20.43 -9.39
N ALA A 449 31.70 -20.32 -10.10
CA ALA A 449 32.90 -21.11 -9.81
C ALA A 449 33.45 -20.90 -8.38
N GLU A 450 33.17 -19.76 -7.74
CA GLU A 450 33.59 -19.48 -6.36
C GLU A 450 32.51 -19.86 -5.32
N GLY A 451 31.24 -19.87 -5.74
CA GLY A 451 30.08 -20.14 -4.91
C GLY A 451 29.85 -21.62 -4.63
N ILE A 452 30.08 -22.51 -5.62
CA ILE A 452 29.70 -23.93 -5.51
C ILE A 452 30.38 -24.66 -4.34
N ASP A 453 31.64 -24.34 -4.05
CA ASP A 453 32.41 -24.99 -2.98
C ASP A 453 31.90 -24.64 -1.56
N ARG A 454 31.04 -23.62 -1.46
CA ARG A 454 30.41 -23.20 -0.20
C ARG A 454 29.08 -23.91 0.07
N PHE A 455 28.55 -24.63 -0.92
CA PHE A 455 27.31 -25.38 -0.78
C PHE A 455 27.57 -26.82 -0.33
N ASN A 456 26.83 -27.26 0.70
CA ASN A 456 26.85 -28.67 1.08
C ASN A 456 25.99 -29.53 0.12
N ARG A 457 26.18 -30.85 0.20
CA ARG A 457 25.45 -31.83 -0.62
C ARG A 457 23.93 -31.64 -0.66
N SER A 458 23.31 -31.26 0.46
CA SER A 458 21.84 -31.03 0.49
C SER A 458 21.39 -29.84 -0.35
N HIS A 459 22.22 -28.80 -0.49
CA HIS A 459 21.91 -27.67 -1.36
C HIS A 459 22.11 -28.04 -2.84
N ILE A 460 23.17 -28.80 -3.15
CA ILE A 460 23.45 -29.33 -4.49
C ILE A 460 22.28 -30.19 -4.95
N GLU A 461 21.81 -31.13 -4.11
CA GLU A 461 20.66 -31.99 -4.41
C GLU A 461 19.38 -31.19 -4.66
N ARG A 462 19.08 -30.17 -3.82
CA ARG A 462 17.91 -29.28 -4.04
C ARG A 462 18.05 -28.43 -5.29
N CYS A 463 19.24 -27.96 -5.61
CA CYS A 463 19.51 -27.23 -6.85
C CYS A 463 19.25 -28.12 -8.07
N GLY A 464 19.74 -29.36 -8.05
CA GLY A 464 19.47 -30.33 -9.12
C GLY A 464 17.97 -30.59 -9.34
N GLN A 465 17.18 -30.66 -8.27
CA GLN A 465 15.72 -30.79 -8.37
C GLN A 465 15.07 -29.58 -9.06
N VAL A 466 15.48 -28.37 -8.70
CA VAL A 466 14.99 -27.13 -9.33
C VAL A 466 15.39 -27.08 -10.80
N VAL A 467 16.65 -27.38 -11.12
CA VAL A 467 17.17 -27.41 -12.50
C VAL A 467 16.35 -28.39 -13.35
N ALA A 468 16.12 -29.62 -12.87
CA ALA A 468 15.31 -30.61 -13.57
C ALA A 468 13.87 -30.12 -13.84
N CYS A 469 13.25 -29.44 -12.87
CA CYS A 469 11.92 -28.84 -13.04
C CYS A 469 11.92 -27.70 -14.08
N LEU A 470 12.90 -26.79 -14.02
CA LEU A 470 13.04 -25.69 -14.96
C LEU A 470 13.31 -26.17 -16.39
N GLU A 471 14.22 -27.13 -16.58
CA GLU A 471 14.50 -27.70 -17.89
C GLU A 471 13.27 -28.38 -18.51
N LYS A 472 12.54 -29.18 -17.71
CA LYS A 472 11.29 -29.82 -18.16
C LYS A 472 10.27 -28.77 -18.62
N ARG A 473 10.08 -27.71 -17.83
CA ARG A 473 9.15 -26.63 -18.16
C ARG A 473 9.59 -25.85 -19.40
N ALA A 474 10.87 -25.50 -19.50
CA ALA A 474 11.45 -24.78 -20.62
C ALA A 474 11.30 -25.56 -21.94
N ARG A 475 11.61 -26.86 -21.95
CA ARG A 475 11.42 -27.72 -23.13
C ARG A 475 9.95 -27.80 -23.56
N ASN A 476 9.02 -27.88 -22.62
CA ASN A 476 7.59 -27.90 -22.91
C ASN A 476 7.12 -26.58 -23.56
N LEU A 477 7.50 -25.43 -22.98
CA LEU A 477 7.17 -24.12 -23.55
C LEU A 477 7.81 -23.91 -24.93
N ARG A 478 9.07 -24.30 -25.08
CA ARG A 478 9.79 -24.22 -26.35
C ARG A 478 9.08 -25.03 -27.44
N LYS A 479 8.63 -26.26 -27.12
CA LYS A 479 7.85 -27.08 -28.04
C LYS A 479 6.54 -26.40 -28.43
N MET A 480 5.80 -25.86 -27.45
CA MET A 480 4.56 -25.11 -27.71
C MET A 480 4.81 -23.87 -28.61
N PHE A 481 5.90 -23.12 -28.39
CA PHE A 481 6.23 -21.99 -29.25
C PHE A 481 6.68 -22.41 -30.65
N ALA A 482 7.42 -23.51 -30.78
CA ALA A 482 7.79 -24.04 -32.10
C ALA A 482 6.55 -24.44 -32.92
N ASP A 483 5.53 -25.00 -32.26
CA ASP A 483 4.28 -25.43 -32.89
C ASP A 483 3.36 -24.25 -33.27
N ILE A 484 3.44 -23.10 -32.57
CA ILE A 484 2.48 -21.98 -32.70
C ILE A 484 3.11 -20.71 -33.32
N ARG A 485 4.35 -20.37 -32.95
CA ARG A 485 5.10 -19.17 -33.37
C ARG A 485 6.62 -19.45 -33.45
N PRO A 486 7.10 -20.11 -34.52
CA PRO A 486 8.49 -20.56 -34.65
C PRO A 486 9.54 -19.44 -34.77
N GLN A 487 9.13 -18.18 -34.94
CA GLN A 487 10.01 -17.00 -34.97
C GLN A 487 9.85 -16.10 -33.74
N SER A 488 9.34 -16.62 -32.62
CA SER A 488 9.18 -15.80 -31.40
C SER A 488 10.50 -15.61 -30.66
N ASP A 489 10.73 -14.39 -30.17
CA ASP A 489 11.85 -14.06 -29.27
C ASP A 489 11.85 -14.93 -27.99
N GLY A 490 10.70 -15.50 -27.62
CA GLY A 490 10.59 -16.46 -26.53
C GLY A 490 11.40 -17.75 -26.75
N ILE A 491 11.61 -18.20 -27.99
CA ILE A 491 12.40 -19.42 -28.26
C ILE A 491 13.88 -19.16 -27.99
N SER A 492 14.43 -18.03 -28.43
CA SER A 492 15.85 -17.69 -28.21
C SER A 492 16.16 -17.48 -26.73
N LEU A 493 15.25 -16.85 -25.99
CA LEU A 493 15.35 -16.70 -24.52
C LEU A 493 15.33 -18.05 -23.80
N LEU A 494 14.43 -18.96 -24.19
CA LEU A 494 14.38 -20.32 -23.63
C LEU A 494 15.63 -21.14 -23.97
N ASP A 495 16.18 -21.00 -25.17
CA ASP A 495 17.41 -21.69 -25.58
C ASP A 495 18.61 -21.21 -24.75
N SER A 496 18.70 -19.91 -24.48
CA SER A 496 19.72 -19.35 -23.58
C SER A 496 19.57 -19.86 -22.15
N ALA A 497 18.36 -19.87 -21.61
CA ALA A 497 18.08 -20.39 -20.27
C ALA A 497 18.42 -21.89 -20.16
N LEU A 498 18.04 -22.70 -21.16
CA LEU A 498 18.38 -24.12 -21.24
C LEU A 498 19.89 -24.34 -21.26
N GLN A 499 20.64 -23.54 -22.01
CA GLN A 499 22.10 -23.65 -22.03
C GLN A 499 22.72 -23.37 -20.66
N ASN A 500 22.22 -22.37 -19.92
CA ASN A 500 22.68 -22.08 -18.56
C ASN A 500 22.35 -23.22 -17.58
N LEU A 501 21.13 -23.75 -17.66
CA LEU A 501 20.69 -24.86 -16.81
C LEU A 501 21.48 -26.14 -17.08
N SER A 502 21.77 -26.47 -18.33
CA SER A 502 22.55 -27.66 -18.67
C SER A 502 24.02 -27.53 -18.24
N LYS A 503 24.63 -26.33 -18.37
CA LYS A 503 25.97 -26.06 -17.80
C LYS A 503 25.98 -26.26 -16.28
N LEU A 504 24.96 -25.74 -15.60
CA LEU A 504 24.83 -25.91 -14.15
C LEU A 504 24.63 -27.38 -13.77
N SER A 505 23.81 -28.13 -14.51
CA SER A 505 23.62 -29.57 -14.28
C SER A 505 24.94 -30.34 -14.35
N GLN A 506 25.77 -30.08 -15.36
CA GLN A 506 27.09 -30.70 -15.49
C GLN A 506 27.98 -30.39 -14.29
N VAL A 507 28.03 -29.11 -13.88
CA VAL A 507 28.81 -28.67 -12.73
C VAL A 507 28.32 -29.31 -11.41
N LEU A 508 27.02 -29.53 -11.26
CA LEU A 508 26.44 -30.21 -10.09
C LEU A 508 26.72 -31.72 -10.09
N GLU A 509 26.88 -32.37 -11.25
CA GLU A 509 27.22 -33.80 -11.36
C GLU A 509 28.70 -34.09 -11.05
N GLU A 510 29.58 -33.11 -11.29
CA GLU A 510 31.01 -33.19 -11.00
C GLU A 510 31.35 -33.05 -9.50
N ARG A 511 30.36 -32.74 -8.65
CA ARG A 511 30.48 -32.48 -7.21
C ARG A 511 29.68 -33.47 -6.37
#